data_AF-A0AAN6QG12-F1
#
_entry.id   AF-A0AAN6QG12-F1
#
_cell.length_a   1.000
_cell.length_b   1.000
_cell.length_c   1.000
_cell.angle_alpha   90.00
_cell.angle_beta   90.00
_cell.angle_gamma   90.00
#
_symmetry.space_group_name_H-M   'P 1'
#
loop_
_entity.id
_entity.type
_entity.pdbx_description
1 polymer ?
#
loop_
_entity_poly.entity_id
_entity_poly.type
_entity_poly.pdbx_seq_one_letter_code
_entity_poly.pdbx_strand_id
1 'polypeptide(L)'
;MKDPPAEREQFPVCKVAANDKQRQLIADEFEILRDLGSSAAPVVQVHPEPLVDGKGIFGFRMEKLLAIGLDMAIEKSGLVKCLEQIHEKGIVHNDFHPLNVMMNAQEQLVVIDFACSGRVGSTIPPEKRAPWWSAEVYSFEADHISLNKFFKFSACALLRMGQLATQLTCSLRIPSIFRKLYCDVLTSVNLAAGTVL
;
A
#
# COMPACT_ATOMS: atom_id res chain seq x y z
N MET A 1 22.30 -16.36 23.95
CA MET A 1 21.97 -14.98 23.56
C MET A 1 22.62 -14.76 22.21
N LYS A 2 21.87 -14.65 21.11
CA LYS A 2 22.47 -14.26 19.83
C LYS A 2 22.78 -12.77 19.94
N ASP A 3 23.98 -12.38 19.54
CA ASP A 3 24.31 -10.96 19.41
C ASP A 3 23.25 -10.28 18.51
N PRO A 4 22.87 -9.03 18.81
CA PRO A 4 21.98 -8.29 17.93
C PRO A 4 22.60 -8.26 16.53
N PRO A 5 21.79 -8.48 15.47
CA PRO A 5 22.29 -8.41 14.10
C PRO A 5 22.98 -7.07 13.86
N ALA A 6 24.06 -7.07 13.07
CA ALA A 6 24.78 -5.84 12.76
C ALA A 6 23.80 -4.82 12.13
N GLU A 7 23.94 -3.52 12.39
CA GLU A 7 22.98 -2.48 11.94
C GLU A 7 22.65 -2.54 10.43
N ARG A 8 23.62 -2.94 9.60
CA ARG A 8 23.42 -3.15 8.15
C ARG A 8 22.47 -4.30 7.81
N GLU A 9 22.38 -5.31 8.67
CA GLU A 9 21.47 -6.45 8.51
C GLU A 9 20.04 -6.08 8.93
N GLN A 10 19.86 -5.08 9.81
CA GLN A 10 18.54 -4.62 10.24
C GLN A 10 17.86 -3.74 9.18
N PHE A 11 18.62 -2.89 8.49
CA PHE A 11 18.09 -1.99 7.44
C PHE A 11 18.80 -2.19 6.09
N PRO A 12 18.61 -3.34 5.42
CA PRO A 12 19.38 -3.72 4.26
C PRO A 12 18.90 -3.08 2.95
N VAL A 13 17.71 -2.45 2.92
CA VAL A 13 17.13 -1.87 1.71
C VAL A 13 17.41 -0.37 1.67
N CYS A 14 17.83 0.18 0.53
CA CYS A 14 18.08 1.61 0.35
C CYS A 14 17.07 2.22 -0.65
N LYS A 15 16.44 3.34 -0.27
CA LYS A 15 15.73 4.24 -1.20
C LYS A 15 16.63 5.44 -1.46
N VAL A 16 16.97 5.72 -2.73
CA VAL A 16 17.87 6.81 -3.12
C VAL A 16 17.28 7.63 -4.25
N ALA A 17 17.54 8.94 -4.24
CA ALA A 17 17.04 9.86 -5.26
C ALA A 17 17.85 9.71 -6.55
N ALA A 18 17.17 9.68 -7.70
CA ALA A 18 17.84 9.71 -9.00
C ALA A 18 18.12 11.13 -9.50
N ASN A 19 17.47 12.16 -8.93
CA ASN A 19 17.64 13.56 -9.29
C ASN A 19 17.25 14.52 -8.15
N ASP A 20 17.56 15.82 -8.33
CA ASP A 20 17.31 16.85 -7.31
C ASP A 20 15.81 17.05 -7.00
N LYS A 21 14.90 16.78 -7.94
CA LYS A 21 13.44 16.82 -7.66
C LYS A 21 13.03 15.68 -6.73
N GLN A 22 13.51 14.46 -6.99
CA GLN A 22 13.25 13.30 -6.12
C GLN A 22 13.92 13.44 -4.76
N ARG A 23 15.04 14.16 -4.69
CA ARG A 23 15.75 14.41 -3.43
C ARG A 23 14.85 15.07 -2.39
N GLN A 24 14.08 16.10 -2.79
CA GLN A 24 13.16 16.77 -1.87
C GLN A 24 12.06 15.82 -1.39
N LEU A 25 11.47 15.04 -2.30
CA LEU A 25 10.42 14.07 -1.95
C LEU A 25 10.94 13.00 -0.99
N ILE A 26 12.16 12.50 -1.21
CA ILE A 26 12.80 11.53 -0.32
C ILE A 26 13.10 12.11 1.06
N ALA A 27 13.54 13.37 1.12
CA ALA A 27 13.79 14.04 2.40
C ALA A 27 12.50 14.20 3.20
N ASP A 28 11.42 14.67 2.57
CA ASP A 28 10.11 14.82 3.20
C ASP A 28 9.55 13.46 3.66
N GLU A 29 9.66 12.43 2.82
CA GLU A 29 9.24 11.07 3.13
C GLU A 29 9.99 10.49 4.34
N PHE A 30 11.31 10.65 4.36
CA PHE A 30 12.15 10.19 5.47
C PHE A 30 11.72 10.80 6.80
N GLU A 31 11.44 12.11 6.81
CA GLU A 31 11.01 12.83 8.00
C GLU A 31 9.67 12.32 8.53
N ILE A 32 8.71 12.06 7.64
CA ILE A 32 7.41 11.47 8.00
C ILE A 32 7.59 10.05 8.53
N LEU A 33 8.37 9.20 7.84
CA LEU A 33 8.61 7.82 8.26
C LEU A 33 9.33 7.73 9.61
N ARG A 34 10.26 8.65 9.88
CA ARG A 34 10.95 8.73 11.18
C ARG A 34 10.00 9.13 12.31
N ASP A 35 9.14 10.11 12.08
CA ASP A 35 8.12 10.55 13.05
C ASP A 35 7.13 9.39 13.34
N LEU A 36 6.63 8.75 12.29
CA LEU A 36 5.68 7.64 12.41
C LEU A 36 6.32 6.39 13.00
N GLY A 37 7.54 6.02 12.63
CA GLY A 37 8.25 4.85 13.14
C GLY A 37 8.64 4.95 14.62
N SER A 38 8.72 6.17 15.15
CA SER A 38 8.86 6.42 16.60
C SER A 38 7.56 6.14 17.37
N SER A 39 6.45 5.94 16.66
CA SER A 39 5.16 5.53 17.19
C SER A 39 4.86 4.09 16.74
N ALA A 40 3.98 3.37 17.45
CA ALA A 40 3.58 2.01 17.06
C ALA A 40 2.72 1.94 15.77
N ALA A 41 2.87 2.92 14.86
CA ALA A 41 2.17 2.96 13.59
C ALA A 41 2.69 1.84 12.67
N PRO A 42 1.84 1.29 11.78
CA PRO A 42 2.18 0.17 10.93
C PRO A 42 2.91 0.68 9.68
N VAL A 43 4.06 1.31 9.87
CA VAL A 43 4.88 1.90 8.79
C VAL A 43 6.24 1.22 8.72
N VAL A 44 6.83 1.26 7.53
CA VAL A 44 8.17 0.73 7.30
C VAL A 44 9.18 1.39 8.24
N GLN A 45 9.95 0.56 8.94
CA GLN A 45 10.99 1.04 9.82
C GLN A 45 12.19 1.53 8.99
N VAL A 46 12.63 2.75 9.28
CA VAL A 46 13.78 3.39 8.64
C VAL A 46 14.94 3.50 9.62
N HIS A 47 16.16 3.46 9.09
CA HIS A 47 17.35 3.73 9.88
C HIS A 47 17.31 5.19 10.40
N PRO A 48 17.62 5.48 11.68
CA PRO A 48 17.51 6.82 12.25
C PRO A 48 18.36 7.89 11.54
N GLU A 49 19.52 7.48 11.02
CA GLU A 49 20.40 8.34 10.21
C GLU A 49 20.13 8.15 8.70
N PRO A 50 19.73 9.23 7.99
CA PRO A 50 19.55 9.20 6.55
C PRO A 50 20.89 9.18 5.81
N LEU A 51 20.83 8.94 4.49
CA LEU A 51 21.97 9.12 3.60
C LEU A 51 22.07 10.59 3.19
N VAL A 52 23.20 11.22 3.51
CA VAL A 52 23.42 12.66 3.30
C VAL A 52 24.69 12.93 2.48
N ASP A 53 24.66 14.02 1.72
CA ASP A 53 25.84 14.58 1.04
C ASP A 53 25.84 16.12 1.16
N GLY A 54 26.70 16.81 0.39
CA GLY A 54 26.79 18.28 0.41
C GLY A 54 25.51 19.03 0.00
N LYS A 55 24.49 18.34 -0.54
CA LYS A 55 23.18 18.90 -0.89
C LYS A 55 22.07 18.47 0.10
N GLY A 56 22.41 17.81 1.20
CA GLY A 56 21.46 17.32 2.21
C GLY A 56 21.10 15.84 2.05
N ILE A 57 19.89 15.46 2.48
CA ILE A 57 19.41 14.07 2.40
C ILE A 57 19.23 13.69 0.93
N PHE A 58 19.73 12.53 0.52
CA PHE A 58 19.53 11.95 -0.82
C PHE A 58 18.91 10.55 -0.80
N GLY A 59 18.75 9.97 0.38
CA GLY A 59 18.24 8.62 0.54
C GLY A 59 18.12 8.23 2.00
N PHE A 60 17.61 7.04 2.24
CA PHE A 60 17.55 6.41 3.56
C PHE A 60 17.55 4.89 3.43
N ARG A 61 17.85 4.23 4.54
CA ARG A 61 17.82 2.77 4.67
C ARG A 61 16.55 2.35 5.39
N MET A 62 16.03 1.17 5.05
CA MET A 62 14.80 0.62 5.61
C MET A 62 14.86 -0.89 5.78
N GLU A 63 13.98 -1.41 6.63
CA GLU A 63 13.85 -2.85 6.86
C GLU A 63 13.46 -3.57 5.55
N LYS A 64 13.71 -4.89 5.52
CA LYS A 64 13.29 -5.71 4.39
C LYS A 64 11.83 -6.13 4.59
N LEU A 65 10.99 -5.81 3.61
CA LEU A 65 9.58 -6.21 3.56
C LEU A 65 9.33 -7.24 2.47
N LEU A 66 8.28 -8.03 2.65
CA LEU A 66 7.78 -9.01 1.69
C LEU A 66 6.57 -8.42 0.96
N ALA A 67 6.59 -8.50 -0.37
CA ALA A 67 5.43 -8.15 -1.16
C ALA A 67 4.28 -9.11 -0.83
N ILE A 68 3.08 -8.58 -0.69
CA ILE A 68 1.91 -9.43 -0.45
C ILE A 68 1.52 -10.07 -1.78
N GLY A 69 1.57 -11.40 -1.83
CA GLY A 69 1.22 -12.18 -3.01
C GLY A 69 -0.26 -12.05 -3.39
N LEU A 70 -0.59 -12.30 -4.66
CA LEU A 70 -1.98 -12.27 -5.15
C LEU A 70 -2.88 -13.35 -4.53
N ASP A 71 -2.27 -14.38 -3.95
CA ASP A 71 -2.89 -15.49 -3.22
C ASP A 71 -3.24 -15.12 -1.76
N MET A 72 -2.59 -14.10 -1.21
CA MET A 72 -2.90 -13.56 0.10
C MET A 72 -4.10 -12.60 -0.01
N ALA A 73 -5.27 -13.07 0.40
CA ALA A 73 -6.45 -12.23 0.50
C ALA A 73 -6.28 -11.20 1.63
N ILE A 74 -5.79 -10.00 1.30
CA ILE A 74 -5.81 -8.89 2.25
C ILE A 74 -7.25 -8.43 2.40
N GLU A 75 -7.81 -8.65 3.59
CA GLU A 75 -9.11 -8.08 3.91
C GLU A 75 -9.03 -6.55 3.96
N LYS A 76 -10.03 -5.90 3.36
CA LYS A 76 -10.16 -4.43 3.39
C LYS A 76 -10.15 -3.88 4.82
N SER A 77 -10.68 -4.63 5.78
CA SER A 77 -10.68 -4.31 7.22
C SER A 77 -9.27 -4.07 7.76
N GLY A 78 -8.30 -4.91 7.39
CA GLY A 78 -6.90 -4.77 7.80
C GLY A 78 -6.27 -3.48 7.26
N LEU A 79 -6.56 -3.14 6.00
CA LEU A 79 -6.08 -1.90 5.38
C LEU A 79 -6.69 -0.65 6.01
N VAL A 80 -7.98 -0.68 6.33
CA VAL A 80 -8.65 0.40 7.06
C VAL A 80 -8.00 0.61 8.43
N LYS A 81 -7.71 -0.47 9.16
CA LYS A 81 -7.04 -0.41 10.46
C LYS A 81 -5.62 0.18 10.36
N CYS A 82 -4.86 -0.15 9.32
CA CYS A 82 -3.56 0.47 9.08
C CYS A 82 -3.69 1.98 8.86
N LEU A 83 -4.68 2.38 8.05
CA LEU A 83 -4.93 3.77 7.72
C LEU A 83 -5.35 4.58 8.96
N GLU A 84 -6.25 4.05 9.78
CA GLU A 84 -6.69 4.68 11.03
C GLU A 84 -5.51 4.96 11.97
N GLN A 85 -4.60 4.01 12.14
CA GLN A 85 -3.41 4.19 13.00
C GLN A 85 -2.46 5.27 12.48
N ILE A 86 -2.38 5.48 11.16
CA ILE A 86 -1.62 6.58 10.56
C ILE A 86 -2.37 7.90 10.78
N HIS A 87 -3.68 7.92 10.58
CA HIS A 87 -4.54 9.10 10.76
C HIS A 87 -4.54 9.60 12.21
N GLU A 88 -4.45 8.71 13.20
CA GLU A 88 -4.27 9.05 14.62
C GLU A 88 -3.03 9.92 14.89
N LYS A 89 -2.03 9.90 14.00
CA LYS A 89 -0.83 10.74 14.08
C LYS A 89 -0.97 12.07 13.33
N GLY A 90 -2.14 12.34 12.76
CA GLY A 90 -2.41 13.55 11.97
C GLY A 90 -1.76 13.52 10.59
N ILE A 91 -1.36 12.35 10.09
CA ILE A 91 -0.75 12.17 8.77
C ILE A 91 -1.79 11.63 7.79
N VAL A 92 -1.86 12.25 6.61
CA VAL A 92 -2.61 11.76 5.44
C VAL A 92 -1.59 11.14 4.50
N HIS A 93 -1.83 9.90 4.05
CA HIS A 93 -0.91 9.21 3.15
C HIS A 93 -0.95 9.83 1.75
N ASN A 94 -2.15 10.19 1.28
CA ASN A 94 -2.47 10.85 0.01
C ASN A 94 -2.16 10.02 -1.25
N ASP A 95 -1.85 8.73 -1.07
CA ASP A 95 -1.70 7.75 -2.16
C ASP A 95 -1.95 6.32 -1.62
N PHE A 96 -2.91 6.18 -0.70
CA PHE A 96 -3.11 4.91 -0.02
C PHE A 96 -3.87 3.90 -0.89
N HIS A 97 -3.26 2.75 -1.16
CA HIS A 97 -3.87 1.61 -1.85
C HIS A 97 -3.13 0.30 -1.50
N PRO A 98 -3.71 -0.88 -1.75
CA PRO A 98 -3.12 -2.15 -1.33
C PRO A 98 -1.69 -2.43 -1.84
N LEU A 99 -1.29 -1.90 -3.01
CA LEU A 99 0.09 -2.06 -3.49
C LEU A 99 1.13 -1.27 -2.67
N ASN A 100 0.69 -0.31 -1.85
CA ASN A 100 1.53 0.43 -0.89
C ASN A 100 1.47 -0.21 0.50
N VAL A 101 1.02 -1.46 0.59
CA VAL A 101 1.05 -2.26 1.81
C VAL A 101 1.84 -3.54 1.54
N MET A 102 2.80 -3.80 2.42
CA MET A 102 3.67 -4.97 2.41
C MET A 102 3.57 -5.70 3.74
N MET A 103 4.36 -6.76 3.91
CA MET A 103 4.41 -7.55 5.13
C MET A 103 5.82 -7.56 5.73
N ASN A 104 5.94 -7.37 7.04
CA ASN A 104 7.23 -7.50 7.73
C ASN A 104 7.52 -8.97 8.11
N ALA A 105 8.68 -9.21 8.73
CA ALA A 105 9.09 -10.54 9.17
C ALA A 105 8.20 -11.16 10.26
N GLN A 106 7.32 -10.37 10.88
CA GLN A 106 6.35 -10.78 11.90
C GLN A 106 4.95 -11.00 11.32
N GLU A 107 4.83 -11.05 9.99
CA GLU A 107 3.56 -11.24 9.27
C GLU A 107 2.54 -10.11 9.51
N GLN A 108 3.02 -8.92 9.88
CA GLN A 108 2.18 -7.74 10.08
C GLN A 108 2.13 -6.88 8.83
N LEU A 109 0.97 -6.27 8.57
CA LEU A 109 0.83 -5.29 7.49
C LEU A 109 1.63 -4.04 7.80
N VAL A 110 2.40 -3.59 6.81
CA VAL A 110 3.26 -2.42 6.89
C VAL A 110 3.00 -1.53 5.68
N VAL A 111 2.67 -0.27 5.94
CA VAL A 111 2.43 0.75 4.93
C VAL A 111 3.76 1.37 4.49
N ILE A 112 3.91 1.54 3.17
CA ILE A 112 5.11 2.07 2.52
C ILE A 112 4.75 3.29 1.66
N ASP A 113 5.79 3.99 1.19
CA ASP A 113 5.74 5.05 0.18
C ASP A 113 4.96 6.32 0.59
N PHE A 114 5.57 7.10 1.49
CA PHE A 114 4.98 8.35 2.01
C PHE A 114 5.40 9.59 1.21
N ALA A 115 5.87 9.43 -0.03
CA ALA A 115 6.37 10.54 -0.85
C ALA A 115 5.31 11.65 -1.09
N CYS A 116 4.04 11.27 -1.17
CA CYS A 116 2.91 12.18 -1.36
C CYS A 116 2.27 12.66 -0.05
N SER A 117 2.72 12.16 1.09
CA SER A 117 2.06 12.35 2.39
C SER A 117 2.29 13.74 2.98
N GLY A 118 1.44 14.09 3.94
CA GLY A 118 1.52 15.36 4.65
C GLY A 118 0.60 15.41 5.87
N ARG A 119 0.70 16.50 6.64
CA ARG A 119 -0.15 16.70 7.83
C ARG A 119 -1.55 17.11 7.41
N VAL A 120 -2.57 16.53 8.03
CA VAL A 120 -3.97 16.90 7.80
C VAL A 120 -4.18 18.41 7.95
N GLY A 121 -4.96 19.01 7.03
CA GLY A 121 -5.24 20.44 6.99
C GLY A 121 -4.13 21.32 6.40
N SER A 122 -2.92 20.80 6.18
CA SER A 122 -1.86 21.55 5.48
C SER A 122 -2.10 21.57 3.97
N THR A 123 -1.60 22.60 3.29
CA THR A 123 -1.70 22.73 1.83
C THR A 123 -0.90 21.63 1.14
N ILE A 124 -1.50 21.01 0.11
CA ILE A 124 -0.85 20.00 -0.72
C ILE A 124 0.08 20.68 -1.74
N PRO A 125 1.39 20.42 -1.71
CA PRO A 125 2.32 20.91 -2.72
C PRO A 125 1.89 20.45 -4.13
N PRO A 126 2.02 21.28 -5.18
CA PRO A 126 1.58 20.93 -6.53
C PRO A 126 2.11 19.58 -7.03
N GLU A 127 3.34 19.23 -6.70
CA GLU A 127 4.01 17.98 -7.07
C GLU A 127 3.51 16.73 -6.32
N LYS A 128 2.77 16.90 -5.22
CA LYS A 128 2.13 15.83 -4.43
C LYS A 128 0.62 15.74 -4.64
N ARG A 129 0.04 16.56 -5.54
CA ARG A 129 -1.40 16.54 -5.80
C ARG A 129 -1.80 15.30 -6.59
N ALA A 130 -2.73 14.54 -6.02
CA ALA A 130 -3.36 13.43 -6.71
C ALA A 130 -4.36 13.95 -7.77
N PRO A 131 -4.32 13.45 -9.04
CA PRO A 131 -5.23 13.88 -10.11
C PRO A 131 -6.73 13.73 -9.79
N TRP A 132 -7.05 12.86 -8.82
CA TRP A 132 -8.42 12.50 -8.46
C TRP A 132 -8.93 13.18 -7.18
N TRP A 133 -8.14 14.10 -6.62
CA TRP A 133 -8.46 14.87 -5.42
C TRP A 133 -8.44 16.36 -5.75
N SER A 134 -9.55 17.06 -5.48
CA SER A 134 -9.70 18.46 -5.86
C SER A 134 -9.42 19.45 -4.73
N ALA A 135 -9.39 18.99 -3.48
CA ALA A 135 -9.12 19.90 -2.37
C ALA A 135 -7.63 20.30 -2.34
N GLU A 136 -7.37 21.52 -1.91
CA GLU A 136 -6.01 22.06 -1.82
C GLU A 136 -5.27 21.66 -0.54
N VAL A 137 -5.97 21.00 0.38
CA VAL A 137 -5.45 20.58 1.69
C VAL A 137 -5.53 19.07 1.86
N TYR A 138 -4.59 18.53 2.63
CA TYR A 138 -4.58 17.15 3.05
C TYR A 138 -5.82 16.83 3.89
N SER A 139 -6.54 15.76 3.52
CA SER A 139 -7.71 15.28 4.24
C SER A 139 -7.69 13.75 4.32
N PHE A 140 -8.08 13.19 5.46
CA PHE A 140 -8.25 11.75 5.65
C PHE A 140 -9.25 11.14 4.65
N GLU A 141 -10.22 11.94 4.19
CA GLU A 141 -11.18 11.53 3.16
C GLU A 141 -10.49 11.10 1.85
N ALA A 142 -9.38 11.75 1.49
CA ALA A 142 -8.61 11.42 0.28
C ALA A 142 -8.14 9.95 0.31
N ASP A 143 -7.64 9.49 1.44
CA ASP A 143 -7.16 8.11 1.62
C ASP A 143 -8.30 7.10 1.57
N HIS A 144 -9.43 7.39 2.22
CA HIS A 144 -10.61 6.53 2.16
C HIS A 144 -11.16 6.43 0.73
N ILE A 145 -11.19 7.54 -0.03
CA ILE A 145 -11.61 7.52 -1.43
C ILE A 145 -10.64 6.70 -2.27
N SER A 146 -9.33 6.88 -2.09
CA SER A 146 -8.29 6.12 -2.80
C SER A 146 -8.46 4.61 -2.57
N LEU A 147 -8.57 4.19 -1.31
CA LEU A 147 -8.80 2.79 -0.93
C LEU A 147 -10.08 2.24 -1.56
N ASN A 148 -11.19 2.97 -1.46
CA ASN A 148 -12.48 2.55 -2.01
C ASN A 148 -12.46 2.44 -3.54
N LYS A 149 -11.74 3.33 -4.24
CA LYS A 149 -11.57 3.25 -5.70
C LYS A 149 -10.87 1.95 -6.08
N PHE A 150 -9.78 1.60 -5.41
CA PHE A 150 -9.05 0.36 -5.69
C PHE A 150 -9.98 -0.87 -5.63
N PHE A 151 -10.74 -1.03 -4.56
CA PHE A 151 -11.66 -2.16 -4.42
C PHE A 151 -12.83 -2.15 -5.40
N LYS A 152 -13.34 -0.96 -5.78
CA LYS A 152 -14.37 -0.85 -6.83
C LYS A 152 -13.81 -1.28 -8.19
N PHE A 153 -12.59 -0.87 -8.54
CA PHE A 153 -11.96 -1.27 -9.80
C PHE A 153 -11.67 -2.77 -9.83
N SER A 154 -11.14 -3.34 -8.75
CA SER A 154 -10.89 -4.78 -8.64
C SER A 154 -12.18 -5.60 -8.75
N ALA A 155 -13.27 -5.19 -8.10
CA ALA A 155 -14.57 -5.84 -8.23
C ALA A 155 -15.12 -5.76 -9.67
N CYS A 156 -15.03 -4.59 -10.31
CA CYS A 156 -15.44 -4.44 -11.71
C CYS A 156 -14.60 -5.28 -12.67
N ALA A 157 -13.29 -5.39 -12.44
CA ALA A 157 -12.40 -6.22 -13.26
C ALA A 157 -12.72 -7.71 -13.10
N LEU A 158 -12.93 -8.18 -11.86
CA LEU A 158 -13.34 -9.56 -11.58
C LEU A 158 -14.71 -9.89 -12.19
N LEU A 159 -15.70 -8.98 -12.10
CA LEU A 159 -17.01 -9.16 -12.73
C LEU A 159 -16.90 -9.26 -14.26
N ARG A 160 -16.07 -8.43 -14.90
CA ARG A 160 -15.83 -8.49 -16.35
C ARG A 160 -15.12 -9.78 -16.76
N MET A 161 -14.15 -10.25 -15.99
CA MET A 161 -13.50 -11.55 -16.24
C MET A 161 -14.46 -12.71 -16.04
N GLY A 162 -15.33 -12.67 -15.03
CA GLY A 162 -16.39 -13.66 -14.81
C GLY A 162 -17.42 -13.70 -15.94
N GLN A 163 -17.81 -12.53 -16.47
CA GLN A 163 -18.71 -12.43 -17.63
C GLN A 163 -18.05 -12.97 -18.92
N LEU A 164 -16.77 -12.66 -19.16
CA LEU A 164 -16.00 -13.20 -20.29
C LEU A 164 -15.80 -14.72 -20.18
N ALA A 165 -15.48 -15.24 -18.99
CA ALA A 165 -15.37 -16.67 -18.73
C ALA A 165 -16.71 -17.37 -18.96
N THR A 166 -17.82 -16.78 -18.51
CA THR A 166 -19.17 -17.32 -18.73
C THR A 166 -19.52 -17.33 -20.22
N GLN A 167 -19.20 -16.27 -20.97
CA GLN A 167 -19.41 -16.23 -22.43
C GLN A 167 -18.56 -17.28 -23.17
N LEU A 168 -17.31 -17.50 -22.76
CA LEU A 168 -16.43 -18.53 -23.33
C LEU A 168 -16.95 -19.95 -23.06
N THR A 169 -17.51 -20.21 -21.86
CA THR A 169 -18.14 -21.51 -21.54
C THR A 169 -19.47 -21.75 -22.25
N CYS A 170 -20.22 -20.69 -22.62
CA CYS A 170 -21.44 -20.81 -23.40
C CYS A 170 -21.18 -20.98 -24.90
N SER A 171 -20.04 -20.50 -25.41
CA SER A 171 -19.70 -20.55 -26.84
C SER A 171 -18.92 -21.81 -27.23
N LEU A 172 -18.14 -22.39 -26.32
CA LEU A 172 -17.47 -23.67 -26.51
C LEU A 172 -18.25 -24.76 -25.78
N ARG A 173 -18.69 -25.82 -26.48
CA ARG A 173 -19.25 -27.03 -25.84
C ARG A 173 -18.14 -27.77 -25.07
N ILE A 174 -17.80 -27.29 -23.88
CA ILE A 174 -16.76 -27.90 -23.06
C ILE A 174 -17.31 -29.21 -22.44
N PRO A 175 -16.62 -30.36 -22.60
CA PRO A 175 -17.06 -31.63 -22.02
C PRO A 175 -17.21 -31.56 -20.49
N SER A 176 -18.14 -32.37 -19.96
CA SER A 176 -18.60 -32.39 -18.56
C SER A 176 -17.51 -32.49 -17.48
N ILE A 177 -16.29 -32.86 -17.83
CA ILE A 177 -15.16 -33.00 -16.89
C ILE A 177 -14.58 -31.65 -16.45
N PHE A 178 -14.70 -30.59 -17.25
CA PHE A 178 -14.24 -29.22 -16.88
C PHE A 178 -15.27 -28.43 -16.06
N ARG A 179 -16.50 -28.94 -15.94
CA ARG A 179 -17.59 -28.28 -15.20
C ARG A 179 -17.29 -28.22 -13.69
N LYS A 180 -16.53 -29.20 -13.17
CA LYS A 180 -16.17 -29.29 -11.75
C LYS A 180 -15.15 -28.22 -11.34
N LEU A 181 -14.10 -28.02 -12.14
CA LEU A 181 -13.10 -26.97 -11.92
C LEU A 181 -13.71 -25.56 -11.98
N TYR A 182 -14.72 -25.35 -12.85
CA TYR A 182 -15.39 -24.06 -13.01
C TYR A 182 -16.34 -23.74 -11.85
N CYS A 183 -17.03 -24.74 -11.29
CA CYS A 183 -17.87 -24.57 -10.09
C CYS A 183 -17.03 -24.21 -8.85
N ASP A 184 -15.84 -24.79 -8.71
CA ASP A 184 -14.96 -24.52 -7.56
C ASP A 184 -14.41 -23.07 -7.64
N VAL A 185 -14.08 -22.58 -8.83
CA VAL A 185 -13.66 -21.18 -9.05
C VAL A 185 -14.82 -20.20 -8.82
N LEU A 186 -16.04 -20.48 -9.29
CA LEU A 186 -17.20 -19.60 -9.08
C LEU A 186 -17.66 -19.55 -7.61
N THR A 187 -17.54 -20.66 -6.88
CA THR A 187 -17.87 -20.70 -5.44
C THR A 187 -16.88 -19.85 -4.66
N SER A 188 -15.60 -19.86 -5.04
CA SER A 188 -14.55 -19.02 -4.49
C SER A 188 -14.80 -17.51 -4.75
N VAL A 189 -15.27 -17.16 -5.95
CA VAL A 189 -15.57 -15.78 -6.32
C VAL A 189 -16.85 -15.26 -5.64
N ASN A 190 -17.88 -16.09 -5.46
CA ASN A 190 -19.11 -15.70 -4.76
C ASN A 190 -18.93 -15.57 -3.24
N LEU A 191 -18.06 -16.38 -2.61
CA LEU A 191 -17.70 -16.16 -1.19
C LEU A 191 -16.99 -14.81 -0.99
N ALA A 192 -16.16 -14.37 -1.94
CA ALA A 192 -15.48 -13.07 -1.88
C ALA A 192 -16.41 -11.86 -2.11
N ALA A 193 -17.57 -12.06 -2.75
CA ALA A 193 -18.53 -11.00 -3.08
C ALA A 193 -19.69 -10.87 -2.07
N GLY A 194 -19.80 -11.78 -1.10
CA GLY A 194 -20.98 -11.90 -0.23
C GLY A 194 -20.67 -11.95 1.26
N THR A 195 -20.49 -10.78 1.89
CA THR A 195 -20.97 -10.53 3.27
C THR A 195 -21.30 -9.05 3.41
N VAL A 196 -22.46 -8.68 2.87
CA VAL A 196 -23.25 -7.54 3.38
C VAL A 196 -24.57 -8.16 3.82
N LEU A 197 -24.73 -8.27 5.14
CA LEU A 197 -26.02 -8.13 5.81
C LEU A 197 -25.86 -6.99 6.80
#